data_AF-A0A0K2RI24-F1
#
_entry.id   AF-A0A0K2RI24-F1
#
_cell.length_a   1.000
_cell.length_b   1.000
_cell.length_c   1.000
_cell.angle_alpha   90.00
_cell.angle_beta   90.00
_cell.angle_gamma   90.00
#
_symmetry.space_group_name_H-M   'P 1'
#
loop_
_entity.id
_entity.type
_entity.pdbx_description
1 polymer ?
#
loop_
_entity_poly.entity_id
_entity_poly.type
_entity_poly.pdbx_seq_one_letter_code
_entity_poly.pdbx_strand_id
1 'polypeptide(L)'
;MALPLLNDVGEALIDYLRNARPHSDSEYVFLKLHGPCEPMLPVSIHAVVYARLKAAGVAIPAGKKHGPHALRHSLASALLEKTVPLPAISEALGMPAPVRRRYT
;
A
#
# COMPACT_ATOMS: atom_id res chain seq x y z
N MET A 1 9.68 -2.49 14.47
CA MET A 1 10.50 -2.86 13.30
C MET A 1 10.12 -1.94 12.15
N ALA A 2 11.10 -1.44 11.41
CA ALA A 2 10.90 -0.55 10.26
C ALA A 2 11.40 -1.27 8.99
N LEU A 3 10.57 -1.30 7.95
CA LEU A 3 11.03 -1.73 6.63
C LEU A 3 11.72 -0.53 5.96
N PRO A 4 12.88 -0.73 5.31
CA PRO A 4 13.52 0.35 4.57
C PRO A 4 12.57 0.80 3.46
N LEU A 5 12.27 2.09 3.44
CA LEU A 5 11.50 2.69 2.36
C LEU A 5 12.34 2.58 1.08
N LEU A 6 11.74 2.04 0.01
CA LEU A 6 12.43 2.03 -1.28
C LEU A 6 12.68 3.47 -1.73
N ASN A 7 13.79 3.69 -2.43
CA ASN A 7 14.20 5.04 -2.82
C ASN A 7 13.15 5.76 -3.68
N ASP A 8 12.54 5.04 -4.63
CA ASP A 8 11.45 5.54 -5.47
C ASP A 8 10.20 5.94 -4.67
N VAL A 9 9.84 5.17 -3.64
CA VAL A 9 8.74 5.51 -2.72
C VAL A 9 9.10 6.73 -1.88
N GLY A 10 10.35 6.84 -1.44
CA GLY A 10 10.86 8.00 -0.72
C GLY A 10 10.79 9.29 -1.55
N GLU A 11 11.23 9.23 -2.80
CA GLU A 11 11.14 10.34 -3.74
C GLU A 11 9.69 10.77 -4.00
N ALA A 12 8.79 9.81 -4.24
CA ALA A 12 7.36 10.08 -4.42
C ALA A 12 6.73 10.71 -3.15
N LEU A 13 7.18 10.30 -1.96
CA LEU A 13 6.72 10.88 -0.72
C LEU A 13 7.24 12.31 -0.53
N ILE A 14 8.50 12.58 -0.85
CA ILE A 14 9.09 13.93 -0.80
C ILE A 14 8.35 14.86 -1.76
N ASP A 15 8.09 14.41 -2.99
CA ASP A 15 7.33 15.17 -3.98
C ASP A 15 5.93 15.49 -3.47
N TYR A 16 5.22 14.50 -2.90
CA TYR A 16 3.93 14.72 -2.26
C TYR A 16 4.02 15.76 -1.14
N LEU A 17 4.97 15.63 -0.22
CA LEU A 17 5.11 16.53 0.93
C LEU A 17 5.46 17.98 0.53
N ARG A 18 6.23 18.16 -0.55
CA ARG A 18 6.69 19.48 -1.00
C ARG A 18 5.70 20.18 -1.94
N ASN A 19 5.08 19.42 -2.84
CA ASN A 19 4.39 19.99 -4.00
C ASN A 19 2.88 19.74 -3.99
N ALA A 20 2.39 18.70 -3.29
CA ALA A 20 0.99 18.30 -3.35
C ALA A 20 0.25 18.37 -2.01
N ARG A 21 0.94 18.19 -0.87
CA ARG A 21 0.32 18.18 0.45
C ARG A 21 -0.18 19.59 0.81
N PRO A 22 -1.47 19.76 1.13
CA PRO A 22 -1.98 21.03 1.61
C PRO A 22 -1.32 21.45 2.94
N HIS A 23 -1.13 22.75 3.15
CA HIS A 23 -0.68 23.27 4.43
C HIS A 23 -1.70 22.97 5.52
N SER A 24 -1.28 22.23 6.55
CA SER A 24 -2.13 21.76 7.63
C SER A 24 -1.28 21.32 8.82
N ASP A 25 -1.79 21.58 10.03
CA ASP A 25 -1.22 21.13 11.31
C ASP A 25 -1.54 19.66 11.63
N SER A 26 -2.22 18.95 10.73
CA SER A 26 -2.56 17.54 10.91
C SER A 26 -1.30 16.67 11.00
N GLU A 27 -1.28 15.74 11.96
CA GLU A 27 -0.24 14.73 12.13
C GLU A 27 -0.25 13.63 11.05
N TYR A 28 -1.32 13.57 10.25
CA TYR A 28 -1.45 12.57 9.19
C TYR A 28 -0.64 12.98 7.95
N VAL A 29 0.07 11.99 7.39
CA VAL A 29 0.85 12.17 6.16
C VAL A 29 -0.09 12.45 5.00
N PHE A 30 -1.04 11.55 4.73
CA PHE A 30 -1.96 11.66 3.59
C PHE A 30 -3.23 12.43 3.97
N LEU A 31 -3.42 13.59 3.34
CA LEU A 31 -4.58 14.45 3.49
C LEU A 31 -5.39 14.52 2.20
N LYS A 32 -6.68 14.83 2.34
CA LYS A 32 -7.54 15.17 1.20
C LYS A 32 -7.03 16.45 0.54
N LEU A 33 -6.90 16.42 -0.79
CA LEU A 33 -6.44 17.57 -1.60
C LEU A 33 -7.52 18.62 -1.83
N HIS A 34 -8.79 18.22 -1.76
CA HIS A 34 -9.94 19.08 -2.03
C HIS A 34 -10.88 19.08 -0.82
N GLY A 35 -11.32 20.27 -0.41
CA GLY A 35 -12.14 20.47 0.79
C GLY A 35 -11.29 20.71 2.05
N PRO A 36 -11.88 20.54 3.25
CA PRO A 36 -11.15 20.69 4.50
C PRO A 36 -9.92 19.77 4.54
N CYS A 37 -8.80 20.28 5.05
CA CYS A 37 -7.53 19.56 5.20
C CYS A 37 -7.64 18.46 6.27
N GLU A 38 -8.32 17.38 5.92
CA GLU A 38 -8.62 16.24 6.78
C GLU A 38 -7.88 14.98 6.31
N PRO A 39 -7.67 14.01 7.22
CA PRO A 39 -7.05 12.73 6.88
C PRO A 39 -7.79 12.02 5.73
N MET A 40 -7.02 11.35 4.88
CA MET A 40 -7.60 10.58 3.79
C MET A 40 -8.37 9.36 4.32
N LEU A 41 -9.62 9.21 3.89
CA LEU A 41 -10.46 8.08 4.28
C LEU A 41 -10.10 6.81 3.49
N PRO A 42 -10.29 5.60 4.04
CA PRO A 42 -10.01 4.33 3.35
C PRO A 42 -10.69 4.21 1.97
N VAL A 43 -11.91 4.72 1.85
CA VAL A 43 -12.66 4.75 0.57
C VAL A 43 -11.98 5.63 -0.48
N SER A 44 -11.33 6.71 -0.05
CA SER A 44 -10.59 7.61 -0.96
C SER A 44 -9.33 6.92 -1.48
N ILE A 45 -8.60 6.21 -0.61
CA ILE A 45 -7.45 5.39 -1.00
C ILE A 45 -7.89 4.34 -2.02
N HIS A 46 -9.01 3.67 -1.78
CA HIS A 46 -9.56 2.70 -2.72
C HIS A 46 -9.83 3.32 -4.10
N ALA A 47 -10.51 4.47 -4.14
CA ALA A 47 -10.81 5.17 -5.39
C ALA A 47 -9.53 5.57 -6.15
N VAL A 48 -8.51 6.08 -5.45
CA VAL A 48 -7.22 6.45 -6.06
C VAL A 48 -6.53 5.22 -6.65
N VAL A 49 -6.40 4.12 -5.88
CA VAL A 49 -5.76 2.90 -6.37
C VAL A 49 -6.52 2.34 -7.57
N TYR A 50 -7.85 2.29 -7.52
CA TYR A 50 -8.67 1.82 -8.63
C TYR A 50 -8.47 2.66 -9.90
N ALA A 51 -8.49 4.00 -9.77
CA ALA A 51 -8.27 4.90 -10.89
C ALA A 51 -6.87 4.72 -11.51
N ARG A 52 -5.83 4.53 -10.68
CA ARG A 52 -4.46 4.29 -11.16
C ARG A 52 -4.28 2.92 -11.81
N LEU A 53 -4.89 1.86 -11.27
CA LEU A 53 -4.89 0.54 -11.91
C LEU A 53 -5.55 0.60 -13.29
N LYS A 54 -6.70 1.28 -13.40
CA LYS A 54 -7.39 1.49 -14.68
C LYS A 54 -6.55 2.29 -15.67
N ALA A 55 -5.93 3.39 -15.21
CA ALA A 55 -5.06 4.23 -16.05
C ALA A 55 -3.80 3.48 -16.53
N ALA A 56 -3.28 2.55 -15.73
CA ALA A 56 -2.17 1.68 -16.10
C ALA A 56 -2.57 0.51 -17.02
N GLY A 57 -3.85 0.40 -17.41
CA GLY A 57 -4.33 -0.68 -18.27
C GLY A 57 -4.39 -2.05 -17.58
N VAL A 58 -4.35 -2.09 -16.24
CA VAL A 58 -4.44 -3.35 -15.50
C VAL A 58 -5.86 -3.91 -15.63
N ALA A 59 -5.97 -5.09 -16.23
CA ALA A 59 -7.25 -5.79 -16.33
C ALA A 59 -7.76 -6.17 -14.94
N ILE A 60 -8.95 -5.67 -14.60
CA ILE A 60 -9.63 -5.99 -13.34
C ILE A 60 -10.83 -6.88 -13.68
N PRO A 61 -10.76 -8.20 -13.44
CA PRO A 61 -11.87 -9.09 -13.72
C PRO A 61 -13.08 -8.76 -12.83
N ALA A 62 -14.28 -8.93 -13.38
CA ALA A 62 -15.52 -8.70 -12.63
C ALA A 62 -15.56 -9.57 -11.35
N GLY A 63 -15.92 -8.96 -10.22
CA GLY A 63 -16.03 -9.64 -8.93
C GLY A 63 -14.70 -9.91 -8.21
N LYS A 64 -13.54 -9.54 -8.78
CA LYS A 64 -12.26 -9.62 -8.06
C LYS A 64 -12.06 -8.40 -7.17
N LYS A 65 -11.46 -8.62 -6.00
CA LYS A 65 -11.02 -7.52 -5.12
C LYS A 65 -10.01 -6.66 -5.88
N HIS A 66 -10.31 -5.39 -6.03
CA HIS A 66 -9.46 -4.38 -6.66
C HIS A 66 -9.33 -3.21 -5.68
N GLY A 67 -8.11 -2.74 -5.40
CA GLY A 67 -7.87 -1.72 -4.39
C GLY A 67 -6.60 -1.96 -3.58
N PRO A 68 -6.38 -1.23 -2.48
CA PRO A 68 -5.13 -1.26 -1.72
C PRO A 68 -4.79 -2.67 -1.20
N HIS A 69 -5.81 -3.43 -0.81
CA HIS A 69 -5.62 -4.81 -0.37
C HIS A 69 -5.16 -5.75 -1.50
N ALA A 70 -5.56 -5.48 -2.75
CA ALA A 70 -5.08 -6.22 -3.91
C ALA A 70 -3.59 -5.98 -4.15
N LEU A 71 -3.10 -4.74 -3.94
CA LEU A 71 -1.67 -4.42 -4.00
C LEU A 71 -0.87 -5.25 -2.97
N ARG A 72 -1.37 -5.31 -1.74
CA ARG A 72 -0.76 -6.10 -0.66
C ARG A 72 -0.73 -7.59 -0.98
N HIS A 73 -1.81 -8.13 -1.53
CA HIS A 73 -1.85 -9.52 -1.98
C HIS A 73 -0.89 -9.78 -3.14
N SER A 74 -0.83 -8.87 -4.11
CA SER A 74 0.10 -9.00 -5.24
C SER A 74 1.55 -9.02 -4.78
N LEU A 75 1.92 -8.17 -3.80
CA LEU A 75 3.24 -8.20 -3.18
C LEU A 75 3.52 -9.55 -2.50
N ALA A 76 2.57 -10.07 -1.74
CA ALA A 76 2.71 -11.38 -1.08
C ALA A 76 2.96 -12.50 -2.10
N SER A 77 2.16 -12.56 -3.16
CA SER A 77 2.31 -13.54 -4.24
C SER A 77 3.66 -13.40 -4.94
N ALA A 78 4.08 -12.17 -5.27
CA ALA A 78 5.37 -11.93 -5.93
C ALA A 78 6.56 -12.35 -5.06
N LEU A 79 6.50 -12.16 -3.74
CA LEU A 79 7.54 -12.61 -2.82
C LEU A 79 7.56 -14.14 -2.68
N LEU A 80 6.39 -14.79 -2.68
CA LEU A 80 6.28 -16.26 -2.67
C LEU A 80 6.87 -16.88 -3.93
N GLU A 81 6.55 -16.32 -5.10
CA GLU A 81 7.10 -16.76 -6.39
C GLU A 81 8.63 -16.63 -6.46
N LYS A 82 9.18 -15.59 -5.81
CA LYS A 82 10.62 -15.36 -5.65
C LYS A 82 11.28 -16.18 -4.53
N THR A 83 10.58 -17.20 -4.01
CA THR A 83 11.05 -18.12 -2.96
C THR A 83 11.59 -17.42 -1.71
N VAL A 84 11.07 -16.23 -1.39
CA VAL A 84 11.42 -15.50 -0.17
C VAL A 84 10.89 -16.29 1.05
N PRO A 85 11.67 -16.45 2.12
CA PRO A 85 11.23 -17.18 3.31
C PRO A 85 9.94 -16.60 3.90
N LEU A 86 8.98 -17.46 4.26
CA LEU A 86 7.70 -17.05 4.87
C LEU A 86 7.82 -16.08 6.05
N PRO A 87 8.81 -16.20 6.96
CA PRO A 87 9.02 -15.21 8.02
C PRO A 87 9.29 -13.80 7.46
N ALA A 88 10.17 -13.70 6.46
CA ALA A 88 10.51 -12.43 5.81
C ALA A 88 9.33 -11.85 5.00
N ILE A 89 8.49 -12.70 4.39
CA ILE A 89 7.24 -12.25 3.75
C ILE A 89 6.26 -11.72 4.79
N SER A 90 6.10 -12.42 5.91
CA SER A 90 5.22 -11.99 7.00
C SER A 90 5.67 -10.65 7.58
N GLU A 91 6.98 -10.48 7.75
CA GLU A 91 7.60 -9.22 8.16
C GLU A 91 7.38 -8.10 7.14
N ALA A 92 7.62 -8.34 5.86
CA ALA A 92 7.43 -7.36 4.78
C ALA A 92 5.96 -6.90 4.67
N LEU A 93 5.01 -7.80 4.93
CA LEU A 93 3.61 -7.44 4.99
C LEU A 93 3.25 -6.81 6.35
N GLY A 94 4.00 -7.06 7.43
CA GLY A 94 3.56 -6.70 8.78
C GLY A 94 2.38 -7.58 9.23
N MET A 95 2.31 -8.80 8.73
CA MET A 95 1.44 -9.84 9.25
C MET A 95 2.11 -10.49 10.46
N PRO A 96 1.37 -10.88 11.50
CA PRO A 96 1.93 -11.71 12.56
C PRO A 96 2.48 -12.99 11.92
N ALA A 97 3.73 -13.34 12.28
CA ALA A 97 4.42 -14.51 11.74
C ALA A 97 3.48 -15.72 11.78
N PRO A 98 3.35 -16.49 10.68
CA PRO A 98 2.57 -17.72 10.73
C PRO A 98 3.20 -18.60 11.80
N VAL A 99 2.46 -18.84 12.88
CA VAL A 99 2.86 -19.80 13.92
C VAL A 99 3.08 -21.12 13.19
N ARG A 100 4.32 -21.60 13.22
CA ARG A 100 4.75 -22.86 12.63
C ARG A 100 3.86 -23.97 13.20
N ARG A 101 2.79 -24.34 12.51
CA ARG A 101 2.01 -25.54 12.82
C ARG A 101 2.95 -26.71 12.55
N ARG A 102 3.50 -27.27 13.63
CA ARG A 102 4.22 -28.54 13.58
C ARG A 102 3.20 -29.57 13.11
N TYR A 103 3.39 -30.10 11.91
CA TYR A 103 2.81 -31.39 11.57
C TYR A 103 3.54 -32.41 12.45
N THR A 104 2.85 -32.87 13.50
CA THR A 104 3.12 -34.14 14.17
C THR A 104 2.32 -35.22 13.47
#